data_AF-A0A1Z4N8V5-F1
#
_entry.id   AF-A0A1Z4N8V5-F1
#
_cell.length_a   1.000
_cell.length_b   1.000
_cell.length_c   1.000
_cell.angle_alpha   90.00
_cell.angle_beta   90.00
_cell.angle_gamma   90.00
#
_symmetry.space_group_name_H-M   'P 1'
#
loop_
_entity.id
_entity.type
_entity.pdbx_description
1 polymer ?
#
loop_
_entity_poly.entity_id
_entity_poly.type
_entity_poly.pdbx_seq_one_letter_code
_entity_poly.pdbx_strand_id
1 'polypeptide(L)'
;MRRSVVLLWFPIIEALINQHFKVGSQLTIAMDRTQWKENNVLMVSVIYQKRAWPIYWCLLEKDGCSNLEEQQKLLRPVIRLLKKYKLVIIGDREFHSLELGIGFTSRT
;
A
#
# COMPACT_ATOMS: atom_id res chain seq x y z
N MET A 1 -10.62 -1.76 -7.14
CA MET A 1 -10.21 -0.97 -8.33
C MET A 1 -10.50 -1.77 -9.59
N ARG A 2 -11.03 -1.16 -10.67
CA ARG A 2 -11.26 -1.86 -11.95
C ARG A 2 -9.92 -2.36 -12.51
N ARG A 3 -9.90 -3.58 -13.06
CA ARG A 3 -8.68 -4.25 -13.58
C ARG A 3 -7.91 -3.38 -14.59
N SER A 4 -8.62 -2.63 -15.42
CA SER A 4 -8.02 -1.74 -16.42
C SER A 4 -7.15 -0.62 -15.84
N VAL A 5 -7.52 -0.07 -14.68
CA VAL A 5 -6.77 1.01 -14.03
C VAL A 5 -5.43 0.49 -13.50
N VAL A 6 -5.43 -0.69 -12.87
CA VAL A 6 -4.22 -1.31 -12.32
C VAL A 6 -3.19 -1.60 -13.40
N LEU A 7 -3.63 -2.09 -14.56
CA LEU A 7 -2.75 -2.44 -15.68
C LEU A 7 -2.02 -1.23 -16.26
N LEU A 8 -2.64 -0.05 -16.25
CA LEU A 8 -1.99 1.20 -16.67
C LEU A 8 -1.16 1.82 -15.54
N TRP A 9 -1.71 1.83 -14.34
CA TRP A 9 -1.16 2.55 -13.20
C TRP A 9 0.13 1.91 -12.64
N PHE A 10 0.17 0.58 -12.54
CA PHE A 10 1.31 -0.10 -11.91
C PHE A 10 2.63 0.07 -12.68
N PRO A 11 2.66 -0.05 -14.02
CA PRO A 11 3.88 0.26 -14.79
C PRO A 11 4.37 1.69 -14.58
N ILE A 12 3.46 2.67 -14.49
CA ILE A 12 3.82 4.07 -14.25
C ILE A 12 4.44 4.23 -12.87
N ILE A 13 3.82 3.66 -11.83
CA ILE A 13 4.36 3.68 -10.48
C ILE A 13 5.71 2.96 -10.41
N GLU A 14 5.86 1.79 -11.03
CA GLU A 14 7.12 1.05 -11.06
C GLU A 14 8.23 1.90 -11.72
N ALA A 15 7.93 2.57 -12.84
CA ALA A 15 8.88 3.45 -13.51
C ALA A 15 9.29 4.64 -12.62
N LEU A 16 8.34 5.31 -11.98
CA LEU A 16 8.62 6.42 -11.06
C LEU A 16 9.47 5.97 -9.87
N ILE A 17 9.16 4.82 -9.28
CA ILE A 17 9.92 4.31 -8.15
C ILE A 17 11.34 3.92 -8.58
N ASN A 18 11.50 3.27 -9.73
CA ASN A 18 12.84 2.94 -10.26
C ASN A 18 13.67 4.20 -10.59
N GLN A 19 13.04 5.32 -10.93
CA GLN A 19 13.72 6.59 -11.18
C GLN A 19 14.23 7.24 -9.89
N HIS A 20 13.49 7.15 -8.80
CA HIS A 20 13.80 7.84 -7.53
C HIS A 20 14.49 6.96 -6.49
N PHE A 21 14.42 5.64 -6.62
CA PHE A 21 14.93 4.67 -5.64
C PHE A 21 15.78 3.59 -6.30
N LYS A 22 16.92 3.28 -5.67
CA LYS A 22 17.80 2.19 -6.11
C LYS A 22 17.17 0.84 -5.77
N VAL A 23 17.22 -0.11 -6.70
CA VAL A 23 16.81 -1.49 -6.44
C VAL A 23 17.52 -2.04 -5.19
N GLY A 24 16.78 -2.73 -4.33
CA GLY A 24 17.28 -3.26 -3.05
C GLY A 24 17.36 -2.23 -1.91
N SER A 25 17.12 -0.94 -2.17
CA SER A 25 17.04 0.07 -1.11
C SER A 25 15.80 -0.12 -0.24
N GLN A 26 15.83 0.51 0.93
CA GLN A 26 14.65 0.58 1.78
C GLN A 26 13.61 1.54 1.17
N LEU A 27 12.35 1.11 1.13
CA LEU A 27 11.18 1.89 0.78
C LEU A 27 10.24 1.92 1.98
N THR A 28 9.91 3.12 2.45
CA THR A 28 8.88 3.30 3.46
C THR A 28 7.55 3.49 2.75
N ILE A 29 6.58 2.63 3.06
CA ILE A 29 5.20 2.76 2.61
C ILE A 29 4.31 3.05 3.82
N ALA A 30 3.34 3.94 3.62
CA ALA A 30 2.34 4.28 4.62
C ALA A 30 0.97 3.81 4.15
N MET A 31 0.23 3.20 5.06
CA MET A 31 -1.19 2.93 4.92
C MET A 31 -1.97 4.03 5.60
N ASP A 32 -2.96 4.55 4.90
CA ASP A 32 -3.83 5.60 5.42
C ASP A 32 -5.27 5.36 4.98
N ARG A 33 -6.21 5.84 5.79
CA ARG A 33 -7.65 5.80 5.51
C ARG A 33 -8.18 7.22 5.50
N THR A 34 -8.87 7.58 4.42
CA THR A 34 -9.49 8.89 4.30
C THR A 34 -10.94 8.78 3.88
N GLN A 35 -11.81 9.57 4.51
CA GLN A 35 -13.19 9.74 4.05
C GLN A 35 -13.20 10.83 2.99
N TRP A 36 -13.41 10.44 1.73
CA TRP A 36 -13.56 11.36 0.61
C TRP A 36 -15.02 11.43 0.18
N LYS A 37 -15.73 12.47 0.60
CA LYS A 37 -17.18 12.60 0.41
C LYS A 37 -17.89 11.36 0.98
N GLU A 38 -18.64 10.65 0.16
CA GLU A 38 -19.36 9.42 0.50
C GLU A 38 -18.47 8.16 0.41
N ASN A 39 -17.19 8.30 0.04
CA ASN A 39 -16.32 7.16 -0.18
C ASN A 39 -15.32 7.01 0.98
N ASN A 40 -15.29 5.83 1.58
CA ASN A 40 -14.26 5.43 2.52
C ASN A 40 -13.08 4.84 1.72
N VAL A 41 -11.96 5.57 1.63
CA VAL A 41 -10.81 5.20 0.81
C VAL A 41 -9.70 4.67 1.71
N LEU A 42 -9.29 3.43 1.47
CA LEU A 42 -8.09 2.86 2.08
C LEU A 42 -6.97 2.86 1.04
N MET A 43 -5.85 3.49 1.36
CA MET A 43 -4.76 3.71 0.42
C MET A 43 -3.39 3.33 0.99
N VAL A 44 -2.50 2.91 0.09
CA VAL A 44 -1.08 2.71 0.35
C VAL A 44 -0.31 3.75 -0.44
N SER A 45 0.62 4.43 0.23
CA SER A 45 1.48 5.45 -0.34
C SER A 45 2.95 5.13 -0.12
N VAL A 46 3.81 5.46 -1.09
CA VAL A 46 5.26 5.52 -0.87
C VAL A 46 5.62 6.86 -0.25
N ILE A 47 6.45 6.85 0.79
CA ILE A 47 6.96 8.07 1.41
C ILE A 47 8.26 8.47 0.72
N TYR A 48 8.25 9.63 0.09
CA TYR A 48 9.41 10.21 -0.58
C TYR A 48 9.52 11.70 -0.28
N GLN A 49 10.69 12.18 0.12
CA GLN A 49 10.96 13.61 0.39
C GLN A 49 9.88 14.29 1.26
N LYS A 50 9.50 13.65 2.37
CA LYS A 50 8.45 14.12 3.30
C LYS A 50 7.05 14.24 2.68
N ARG A 51 6.79 13.57 1.56
CA ARG A 51 5.49 13.51 0.88
C ARG A 51 5.03 12.06 0.73
N ALA A 52 3.73 11.85 0.82
CA ALA A 52 3.10 10.56 0.55
C ALA A 52 2.60 10.53 -0.90
N TRP A 53 3.10 9.58 -1.69
CA TRP A 53 2.66 9.33 -3.05
C TRP A 53 1.72 8.13 -3.08
N PRO A 54 0.41 8.32 -3.34
CA PRO A 54 -0.53 7.20 -3.36
C PRO A 54 -0.21 6.28 -4.53
N ILE A 55 0.06 5.01 -4.24
CA ILE A 55 0.42 4.00 -5.25
C ILE A 55 -0.70 3.01 -5.49
N TYR A 56 -1.57 2.77 -4.50
CA TYR A 56 -2.73 1.89 -4.67
C TYR A 56 -3.81 2.20 -3.64
N TRP A 57 -5.08 2.00 -4.01
CA TRP A 57 -6.22 2.23 -3.11
C TRP A 57 -7.39 1.30 -3.42
N CYS A 58 -8.24 1.11 -2.43
CA CYS A 58 -9.57 0.52 -2.56
C CYS A 58 -10.62 1.41 -1.91
N LEU A 59 -11.84 1.32 -2.45
CA LEU A 59 -13.02 1.88 -1.81
C LEU A 59 -13.57 0.79 -0.90
N LEU A 60 -13.79 1.11 0.37
CA LEU A 60 -14.44 0.23 1.32
C LEU A 60 -15.96 0.40 1.17
N GLU A 61 -16.69 -0.70 1.16
CA GLU A 61 -18.16 -0.71 1.01
C GLU A 61 -18.90 -0.35 2.31
N LYS A 62 -18.17 -0.16 3.42
CA LYS A 62 -18.70 0.14 4.75
C LYS A 62 -18.16 1.46 5.28
N ASP A 63 -18.99 2.13 6.05
CA ASP A 63 -18.56 3.23 6.92
C ASP A 63 -17.84 2.66 8.15
N GLY A 64 -16.69 3.23 8.52
CA GLY A 64 -15.89 2.81 9.69
C GLY A 64 -14.52 2.18 9.36
N CYS A 65 -14.02 1.35 10.28
CA CYS A 65 -12.64 0.82 10.25
C CYS A 65 -12.45 -0.28 9.21
N SER A 66 -11.26 -0.32 8.62
CA SER A 66 -10.83 -1.46 7.78
C SER A 66 -10.59 -2.70 8.65
N ASN A 67 -10.86 -3.89 8.11
CA ASN A 67 -10.50 -5.16 8.75
C ASN A 67 -9.17 -5.70 8.18
N LEU A 68 -8.59 -6.68 8.87
CA LEU A 68 -7.31 -7.30 8.48
C LEU A 68 -7.34 -7.85 7.04
N GLU A 69 -8.47 -8.40 6.60
CA GLU A 69 -8.60 -8.96 5.26
C GLU A 69 -8.54 -7.88 4.17
N GLU A 70 -9.21 -6.74 4.38
CA GLU A 70 -9.18 -5.57 3.50
C GLU A 70 -7.77 -4.98 3.41
N GLN A 71 -7.08 -4.91 4.55
CA GLN A 71 -5.68 -4.47 4.62
C GLN A 71 -4.75 -5.40 3.84
N GLN A 72 -4.87 -6.72 4.03
CA GLN A 72 -4.09 -7.71 3.28
C GLN A 72 -4.41 -7.67 1.78
N LYS A 73 -5.69 -7.53 1.39
CA LYS A 73 -6.11 -7.41 -0.01
C LYS A 73 -5.50 -6.17 -0.67
N LEU A 74 -5.39 -5.06 0.06
CA LEU A 74 -4.75 -3.84 -0.41
C LEU A 74 -3.23 -3.97 -0.51
N LEU A 75 -2.57 -4.59 0.48
CA LEU A 75 -1.11 -4.71 0.54
C LEU A 75 -0.52 -5.73 -0.44
N ARG A 76 -1.19 -6.88 -0.66
CA ARG A 76 -0.71 -7.94 -1.55
C ARG A 76 -0.24 -7.46 -2.94
N PRO A 77 -1.02 -6.67 -3.70
CA PRO A 77 -0.57 -6.17 -5.00
C PRO A 77 0.60 -5.18 -4.87
N VAL A 78 0.64 -4.36 -3.82
CA VAL A 78 1.73 -3.41 -3.56
C VAL A 78 3.04 -4.14 -3.26
N ILE A 79 3.01 -5.14 -2.39
CA ILE A 79 4.19 -5.94 -2.05
C ILE A 79 4.73 -6.66 -3.30
N ARG A 80 3.84 -7.16 -4.15
CA ARG A 80 4.23 -7.76 -5.43
C ARG A 80 4.89 -6.75 -6.37
N LEU A 81 4.33 -5.56 -6.47
CA LEU A 81 4.86 -4.46 -7.27
C LEU A 81 6.26 -4.04 -6.79
N LEU A 82 6.45 -3.96 -5.47
CA LEU A 82 7.67 -3.45 -4.84
C LEU A 82 8.63 -4.55 -4.34
N LYS A 83 8.47 -5.79 -4.83
CA LYS A 83 9.26 -6.96 -4.38
C LYS A 83 10.78 -6.81 -4.49
N LYS A 84 11.24 -5.86 -5.31
CA LYS A 84 12.65 -5.54 -5.55
C LYS A 84 13.27 -4.68 -4.44
N TYR A 85 12.49 -4.25 -3.45
CA TYR A 85 12.89 -3.32 -2.40
C TYR A 85 12.65 -3.90 -1.02
N LYS A 86 13.35 -3.37 -0.02
CA LYS A 86 13.11 -3.69 1.39
C LYS A 86 11.99 -2.79 1.90
N LEU A 87 10.84 -3.36 2.24
CA LEU A 87 9.67 -2.57 2.61
C LEU A 87 9.59 -2.34 4.11
N VAL A 88 9.38 -1.09 4.50
CA VAL A 88 8.94 -0.70 5.86
C VAL A 88 7.52 -0.20 5.74
N ILE A 89 6.60 -0.85 6.44
CA ILE A 89 5.18 -0.50 6.41
C ILE A 89 4.82 0.28 7.67
N ILE A 90 4.22 1.45 7.51
CA ILE A 90 3.75 2.32 8.59
C ILE A 90 2.23 2.44 8.46
N GLY A 91 1.52 2.42 9.58
CA GLY A 91 0.07 2.65 9.63
C GLY A 91 -0.36 3.18 11.00
N ASP A 92 -1.54 3.79 11.07
CA ASP A 92 -2.15 4.28 12.32
C ASP A 92 -2.56 3.14 13.29
N ARG A 93 -3.08 3.48 14.47
CA ARG A 93 -3.40 2.56 15.57
C ARG A 93 -4.39 1.44 15.19
N GLU A 94 -5.14 1.55 14.11
CA GLU A 94 -6.03 0.49 13.61
C GLU A 94 -5.29 -0.69 12.94
N PHE A 95 -3.98 -0.58 12.71
CA PHE A 95 -3.16 -1.61 12.05
C PHE A 95 -2.33 -2.45 13.04
N HIS A 96 -2.71 -2.47 14.32
CA HIS A 96 -1.97 -3.05 15.47
C HIS A 96 -1.81 -4.59 15.50
N SER A 97 -2.13 -5.32 14.44
CA SER A 97 -2.04 -6.78 14.51
C SER A 97 -0.62 -7.24 14.13
N LEU A 98 0.13 -7.72 15.13
CA LEU A 98 1.33 -8.57 14.98
C LEU A 98 1.16 -9.65 13.88
N GLU A 99 -0.07 -10.06 13.58
CA GLU A 99 -0.45 -10.98 12.50
C GLU A 99 -0.09 -10.49 11.09
N LEU A 100 -0.07 -9.18 10.81
CA LEU A 100 0.42 -8.66 9.52
C LEU A 100 1.92 -8.98 9.36
N GLY A 101 2.72 -8.71 10.38
CA GLY A 101 4.17 -9.02 10.36
C GLY A 101 4.47 -10.52 10.27
N ILE A 102 3.69 -11.37 10.94
CA ILE A 102 3.88 -12.82 10.96
C ILE A 102 3.48 -13.47 9.61
N GLY A 103 2.42 -12.99 8.97
CA GLY A 103 1.97 -13.48 7.66
C GLY A 103 2.91 -13.13 6.48
N PHE A 104 3.71 -12.07 6.60
CA PHE A 104 4.68 -11.67 5.57
C PHE A 104 6.07 -12.29 5.77
N THR A 105 6.48 -12.57 7.01
CA THR A 105 7.80 -13.17 7.32
C THR A 105 7.84 -14.68 7.06
N SER A 106 6.70 -15.37 7.06
CA SER A 106 6.60 -16.83 6.90
C SER A 106 6.61 -17.33 5.44
N ARG A 107 6.84 -16.44 4.45
CA ARG A 107 6.84 -16.78 3.01
C ARG A 107 8.04 -16.25 2.21
N THR A 108 9.10 -15.82 2.88
CA THR A 108 10.44 -15.61 2.31
C THR A 108 11.34 -16.76 2.69
#